data_AF-A0A940CFG3-F1
#
_entry.id   AF-A0A940CFG3-F1
#
_cell.length_a   1.000
_cell.length_b   1.000
_cell.length_c   1.000
_cell.angle_alpha   90.00
_cell.angle_beta   90.00
_cell.angle_gamma   90.00
#
_symmetry.space_group_name_H-M   'P 1'
#
loop_
_entity.id
_entity.type
_entity.pdbx_description
1 polymer ?
#
loop_
_entity_poly.entity_id
_entity_poly.type
_entity_poly.pdbx_seq_one_letter_code
_entity_poly.pdbx_strand_id
1 'polypeptide(L)'
;RNMSSIANKSLSVVLKPGYAPEEQYRSKGNQGPWTDVYALAATMYKCITGEAPDDATQRLYTDELKTPSEHGVAIDPQFEAAIMKGLAVLQQDRYKSIDEFLNALDGKGEPAQNAGAAVVAPVPPRQVSKDPETGYYDEEPYKITTVIDTEKAAPETTGKSAKKPGKGLIIAIAAGAAVLLAGIILAVVLLGGKGKGDKGQTTVNNEEHTDGHNAEHTKEPVEEQPLVLSDDLYDSTFELDGVVYKLPMTFDKLTSSGWTITQSGYRDSTEIAGYDDETFTMGKNGSSVEVSVYNNTGNLRMIKDCIVYAVEGELYYGSNIKVSKGIDCNSSIAEIIAAFGTPAERSDYSDHSVLTYHKNNISGVQFCCYSAESGYKKYSSITVENVNIANETETVINTEKPDYLTKYIEPPTLGNDLMSGRIAVGGDVYQLPAPLSAFLDHGWKLRESGAVPAGGTKTISIERGGVWFYVDIMNLASYQTTAENCAVYRISIDSDRNVSVELPNGIVLGSTTKAVVASKVNSDFYVYEGSYTCSYSYSDYSGVNDLDLRISVDNSTDKVSSITVSNKNWNY
;
A
#
# COMPACT_ATOMS: atom_id res chain seq x y z
N ARG A 1 11.06 7.29 42.49
CA ARG A 1 11.21 8.53 41.68
C ARG A 1 12.53 8.44 40.94
N ASN A 2 12.48 7.96 39.70
CA ASN A 2 13.22 8.48 38.55
C ASN A 2 12.73 7.71 37.32
N MET A 3 12.37 8.49 36.31
CA MET A 3 11.52 8.15 35.18
C MET A 3 12.39 8.36 33.95
N SER A 4 12.80 7.28 33.29
CA SER A 4 13.59 7.32 32.06
C SER A 4 13.43 6.00 31.28
N SER A 5 12.31 5.85 30.58
CA SER A 5 12.18 5.03 29.37
C SER A 5 10.87 5.37 28.65
N ILE A 6 10.80 6.58 28.07
CA ILE A 6 9.83 6.83 26.99
C ILE A 6 10.58 6.53 25.69
N ALA A 7 10.62 5.24 25.34
CA ALA A 7 10.86 4.78 23.99
C ALA A 7 9.48 4.53 23.37
N ASN A 8 9.19 5.20 22.25
CA ASN A 8 8.13 4.94 21.27
C ASN A 8 6.98 4.05 21.74
N LYS A 9 5.96 4.67 22.35
CA LYS A 9 4.61 4.13 22.30
C LYS A 9 4.02 4.47 20.93
N SER A 10 3.89 3.48 20.05
CA SER A 10 2.82 3.50 19.07
C SER A 10 1.50 3.30 19.82
N LEU A 11 0.88 4.39 20.28
CA LEU A 11 -0.54 4.33 20.62
C LEU A 11 -1.27 3.97 19.32
N SER A 12 -2.03 2.87 19.32
CA SER A 12 -3.08 2.66 18.34
C SER A 12 -4.10 3.79 18.52
N VAL A 13 -3.96 4.86 17.75
CA VAL A 13 -4.94 5.95 17.76
C VAL A 13 -6.19 5.39 17.09
N VAL A 14 -7.25 5.15 17.86
CA VAL A 14 -8.57 4.82 17.31
C VAL A 14 -9.10 6.09 16.66
N LEU A 15 -8.89 6.20 15.35
CA LEU A 15 -9.40 7.29 14.54
C LEU A 15 -10.82 6.96 14.13
N LYS A 16 -11.76 7.88 14.37
CA LYS A 16 -13.12 7.74 13.88
C LYS A 16 -13.24 8.55 12.58
N PRO A 17 -13.41 7.89 11.41
CA PRO A 17 -13.52 8.58 10.13
C PRO A 17 -14.59 9.66 10.17
N GLY A 18 -14.27 10.82 9.60
CA GLY A 18 -15.14 12.00 9.56
C GLY A 18 -15.17 12.85 10.84
N TYR A 19 -14.55 12.40 11.93
CA TYR A 19 -14.44 13.14 13.19
C TYR A 19 -13.00 13.39 13.62
N ALA A 20 -12.08 12.48 13.27
CA ALA A 20 -10.67 12.72 13.46
C ALA A 20 -10.16 13.66 12.34
N PRO A 21 -9.46 14.75 12.68
CA PRO A 21 -8.79 15.56 11.69
C PRO A 21 -7.50 14.89 11.19
N GLU A 22 -7.04 15.37 10.05
CA GLU A 22 -5.93 14.84 9.26
C GLU A 22 -4.64 14.65 10.07
N GLU A 23 -4.30 15.57 10.99
CA GLU A 23 -3.09 15.47 11.79
C GLU A 23 -3.07 14.25 12.72
N GLN A 24 -4.22 13.67 13.07
CA GLN A 24 -4.25 12.46 13.91
C GLN A 24 -3.91 11.18 13.12
N TYR A 25 -3.98 11.23 11.78
CA TYR A 25 -3.62 10.12 10.88
C TYR A 25 -2.11 10.05 10.64
N ARG A 26 -1.35 11.11 10.99
CA ARG A 26 0.10 11.16 10.81
C ARG A 26 0.84 10.76 12.09
N SER A 27 1.85 9.90 11.95
CA SER A 27 2.75 9.52 13.05
C SER A 27 3.54 10.69 13.67
N LYS A 28 3.63 11.83 12.97
CA LYS A 28 4.25 13.09 13.43
C LYS A 28 3.30 14.30 13.40
N GLY A 29 1.99 14.07 13.33
CA GLY A 29 1.02 15.18 13.33
C GLY A 29 0.95 15.88 14.68
N ASN A 30 0.89 17.22 14.66
CA ASN A 30 0.83 18.02 15.88
C ASN A 30 -0.63 18.13 16.34
N GLN A 31 -0.97 17.36 17.37
CA GLN A 31 -2.30 17.43 17.99
C GLN A 31 -2.35 18.59 19.00
N GLY A 32 -3.45 19.34 19.01
CA GLY A 32 -3.65 20.49 19.89
C GLY A 32 -5.12 20.89 19.98
N PRO A 33 -5.47 22.04 20.59
CA PRO A 33 -6.87 22.46 20.75
C PRO A 33 -7.67 22.54 19.44
N TRP A 34 -7.01 22.82 18.31
CA TRP A 34 -7.62 22.81 16.97
C TRP A 34 -8.09 21.41 16.54
N THR A 35 -7.48 20.33 17.07
CA THR A 35 -7.88 18.95 16.82
C THR A 35 -9.27 18.69 17.41
N ASP A 36 -9.51 19.13 18.64
CA ASP A 36 -10.82 19.04 19.31
C ASP A 36 -11.86 19.97 18.66
N VAL A 37 -11.44 21.16 18.17
CA VAL A 37 -12.32 22.06 17.39
C VAL A 37 -12.88 21.34 16.16
N TYR A 38 -12.04 20.61 15.42
CA TYR A 38 -12.49 19.85 14.25
C TYR A 38 -13.49 18.77 14.63
N ALA A 39 -13.17 17.95 15.64
CA ALA A 39 -14.05 16.87 16.09
C ALA A 39 -15.42 17.40 16.55
N LEU A 40 -15.43 18.55 17.24
CA LEU A 40 -16.66 19.20 17.68
C LEU A 40 -17.43 19.79 16.48
N ALA A 41 -16.76 20.47 15.55
CA ALA A 41 -17.39 21.01 14.35
C ALA A 41 -17.97 19.91 13.45
N ALA A 42 -17.29 18.77 13.31
CA ALA A 42 -17.80 17.57 12.63
C ALA A 42 -19.03 16.98 13.31
N THR A 43 -19.04 16.97 14.64
CA THR A 43 -20.20 16.53 15.43
C THR A 43 -21.38 17.46 15.23
N MET A 44 -21.17 18.78 15.27
CA MET A 44 -22.21 19.78 15.02
C MET A 44 -22.75 19.65 13.59
N TYR A 45 -21.87 19.54 12.60
CA TYR A 45 -22.23 19.34 11.20
C TYR A 45 -23.13 18.10 11.03
N LYS A 46 -22.73 16.95 11.60
CA LYS A 46 -23.54 15.72 11.57
C LYS A 46 -24.91 15.90 12.22
N CYS A 47 -24.99 16.60 13.35
CA CYS A 47 -26.26 16.87 14.03
C CYS A 47 -27.21 17.73 13.19
N ILE A 48 -26.67 18.60 12.33
CA ILE A 48 -27.42 19.56 11.53
C ILE A 48 -27.83 18.96 10.18
N THR A 49 -26.90 18.32 9.49
CA THR A 49 -27.11 17.80 8.12
C THR A 49 -27.57 16.35 8.10
N GLY A 50 -27.35 15.60 9.19
CA GLY A 50 -27.57 14.17 9.23
C GLY A 50 -26.46 13.35 8.56
N GLU A 51 -25.42 13.99 8.00
CA GLU A 51 -24.29 13.39 7.30
C GLU A 51 -22.96 13.78 7.97
N ALA A 52 -22.03 12.84 8.10
CA ALA A 52 -20.73 13.17 8.69
C ALA A 52 -19.86 13.74 7.56
N PRO A 53 -18.90 14.64 7.85
CA PRO A 53 -17.88 14.95 6.88
C PRO A 53 -17.17 13.66 6.43
N ASP A 54 -16.73 13.62 5.17
CA ASP A 54 -15.84 12.56 4.72
C ASP A 54 -14.55 12.53 5.57
N ASP A 55 -13.84 11.41 5.49
CA ASP A 55 -12.59 11.23 6.24
C ASP A 55 -11.63 12.40 5.98
N ALA A 56 -10.97 12.90 7.03
CA ALA A 56 -10.12 14.08 6.89
C ALA A 56 -8.93 13.85 5.93
N THR A 57 -8.47 12.61 5.77
CA THR A 57 -7.46 12.27 4.75
C THR A 57 -8.06 12.31 3.34
N GLN A 58 -9.30 11.82 3.16
CA GLN A 58 -10.01 11.94 1.87
C GLN A 58 -10.27 13.41 1.52
N ARG A 59 -10.72 14.21 2.49
CA ARG A 59 -10.93 15.66 2.33
C ARG A 59 -9.63 16.41 2.06
N LEU A 60 -8.48 15.87 2.46
CA LEU A 60 -7.17 16.41 2.08
C LEU A 60 -6.88 16.21 0.59
N TYR A 61 -7.28 15.07 0.01
CA TYR A 61 -7.13 14.79 -1.42
C TYR A 61 -8.18 15.53 -2.26
N THR A 62 -9.43 15.58 -1.81
CA THR A 62 -10.54 16.31 -2.45
C THR A 62 -11.59 16.66 -1.40
N ASP A 63 -11.75 17.96 -1.08
CA ASP A 63 -12.77 18.42 -0.13
C ASP A 63 -14.06 18.79 -0.87
N GLU A 64 -15.00 17.84 -0.95
CA GLU A 64 -16.34 18.06 -1.52
C GLU A 64 -17.40 18.33 -0.44
N LEU A 65 -16.96 18.73 0.77
CA LEU A 65 -17.87 18.99 1.88
C LEU A 65 -18.83 20.14 1.54
N LYS A 66 -20.11 19.80 1.41
CA LYS A 66 -21.19 20.77 1.23
C LYS A 66 -21.44 21.56 2.50
N THR A 67 -21.95 22.77 2.39
CA THR A 67 -22.43 23.51 3.57
C THR A 67 -23.78 22.95 4.04
N PRO A 68 -24.14 23.10 5.33
CA PRO A 68 -25.50 22.77 5.79
C PRO A 68 -26.64 23.39 4.96
N SER A 69 -26.46 24.61 4.46
CA SER A 69 -27.41 25.31 3.58
C SER A 69 -27.51 24.65 2.20
N GLU A 70 -26.43 24.09 1.67
CA GLU A 70 -26.44 23.27 0.44
C GLU A 70 -27.15 21.92 0.63
N HIS A 71 -27.27 21.43 1.88
CA HIS A 71 -28.15 20.32 2.25
C HIS A 71 -29.63 20.75 2.45
N GLY A 72 -29.96 22.02 2.22
CA GLY A 72 -31.30 22.57 2.37
C GLY A 72 -31.68 22.87 3.83
N VAL A 73 -30.71 22.91 4.75
CA VAL A 73 -30.97 23.26 6.15
C VAL A 73 -31.06 24.78 6.30
N ALA A 74 -32.15 25.26 6.91
CA ALA A 74 -32.26 26.67 7.28
C ALA A 74 -31.39 26.96 8.51
N ILE A 75 -30.28 27.67 8.29
CA ILE A 75 -29.27 27.96 9.31
C ILE A 75 -28.79 29.42 9.20
N ASP A 76 -28.36 30.00 10.32
CA ASP A 76 -27.76 31.32 10.31
C ASP A 76 -26.41 31.29 9.56
N PRO A 77 -26.14 32.21 8.61
CA PRO A 77 -24.90 32.18 7.82
C PRO A 77 -23.63 32.34 8.65
N GLN A 78 -23.67 33.08 9.76
CA GLN A 78 -22.51 33.27 10.62
C GLN A 78 -22.23 32.01 11.44
N PHE A 79 -23.27 31.34 11.92
CA PHE A 79 -23.18 30.04 12.57
C PHE A 79 -22.68 28.95 11.63
N GLU A 80 -23.17 28.91 10.38
CA GLU A 80 -22.69 28.03 9.33
C GLU A 80 -21.20 28.27 9.01
N ALA A 81 -20.80 29.53 8.80
CA ALA A 81 -19.41 29.88 8.52
C ALA A 81 -18.46 29.46 9.65
N ALA A 82 -18.90 29.58 10.92
CA ALA A 82 -18.14 29.12 12.07
C ALA A 82 -17.93 27.60 12.05
N ILE A 83 -18.98 26.82 11.75
CA ILE A 83 -18.87 25.35 11.63
C ILE A 83 -17.93 24.97 10.48
N MET A 84 -18.08 25.60 9.31
CA MET A 84 -17.24 25.30 8.15
C MET A 84 -15.77 25.65 8.40
N LYS A 85 -15.47 26.75 9.10
CA LYS A 85 -14.11 27.10 9.52
C LYS A 85 -13.56 26.13 10.57
N GLY A 86 -14.39 25.68 11.50
CA GLY A 86 -14.02 24.62 12.46
C GLY A 86 -13.70 23.28 11.76
N LEU A 87 -14.32 23.03 10.60
CA LEU A 87 -14.13 21.85 9.77
C LEU A 87 -13.02 21.95 8.72
N ALA A 88 -12.22 23.03 8.72
CA ALA A 88 -11.11 23.15 7.79
C ALA A 88 -10.10 22.01 7.99
N VAL A 89 -9.73 21.35 6.88
CA VAL A 89 -8.85 20.16 6.89
C VAL A 89 -7.51 20.49 7.53
N LEU A 90 -6.85 21.57 7.09
CA LEU A 90 -5.57 22.00 7.62
C LEU A 90 -5.75 22.75 8.96
N GLN A 91 -4.99 22.32 9.98
CA GLN A 91 -5.03 22.92 11.33
C GLN A 91 -4.73 24.43 11.37
N GLN A 92 -4.01 24.96 10.37
CA GLN A 92 -3.67 26.37 10.32
C GLN A 92 -4.88 27.27 10.07
N ASP A 93 -5.89 26.74 9.38
CA ASP A 93 -7.10 27.47 8.95
C ASP A 93 -8.25 27.33 9.96
N ARG A 94 -8.10 26.45 10.96
CA ARG A 94 -9.02 26.29 12.10
C ARG A 94 -8.78 27.33 13.19
N TYR A 95 -9.82 27.50 14.02
CA TYR A 95 -9.73 28.21 15.29
C TYR A 95 -8.65 27.60 16.19
N LYS A 96 -7.87 28.44 16.86
CA LYS A 96 -6.72 28.00 17.69
C LYS A 96 -7.14 27.56 19.08
N SER A 97 -8.35 27.90 19.51
CA SER A 97 -8.94 27.48 20.77
C SER A 97 -10.45 27.27 20.67
N ILE A 98 -11.00 26.51 21.61
CA ILE A 98 -12.45 26.34 21.76
C ILE A 98 -13.13 27.68 22.08
N ASP A 99 -12.48 28.58 22.82
CA ASP A 99 -13.04 29.90 23.11
C ASP A 99 -13.22 30.75 21.83
N GLU A 100 -12.25 30.69 20.91
CA GLU A 100 -12.34 31.37 19.61
C GLU A 100 -13.48 30.79 18.76
N PHE A 101 -13.64 29.46 18.79
CA PHE A 101 -14.72 28.76 18.08
C PHE A 101 -16.09 29.09 18.69
N LEU A 102 -16.24 29.08 20.01
CA LEU A 102 -17.48 29.45 20.71
C LEU A 102 -17.88 30.91 20.46
N ASN A 103 -16.91 31.83 20.49
CA ASN A 103 -17.17 33.23 20.16
C ASN A 103 -17.66 33.40 18.71
N ALA A 104 -17.15 32.61 17.78
CA ALA A 104 -17.62 32.63 16.39
C ALA A 104 -19.04 32.05 16.24
N LEU A 105 -19.36 30.96 16.94
CA LEU A 105 -20.71 30.38 16.98
C LEU A 105 -21.73 31.35 17.62
N ASP A 106 -21.31 32.14 18.61
CA ASP A 106 -22.12 33.18 19.26
C ASP A 106 -22.26 34.47 18.43
N GLY A 107 -21.62 34.55 17.27
CA GLY A 107 -21.58 35.75 16.42
C GLY A 107 -20.74 36.90 16.98
N LYS A 108 -19.89 36.63 17.99
CA LYS A 108 -19.01 37.60 18.68
C LYS A 108 -17.57 37.64 18.13
N GLY A 109 -17.23 36.73 17.21
CA GLY A 109 -15.94 36.69 16.50
C GLY A 109 -15.89 37.68 15.33
N GLU A 110 -14.68 38.16 14.97
CA GLU A 110 -14.53 39.02 13.79
C GLU A 110 -15.02 38.30 12.52
N PRO A 111 -15.71 39.01 11.60
CA PRO A 111 -16.33 38.39 10.43
C PRO A 111 -15.27 37.77 9.52
N ALA A 112 -15.41 36.47 9.26
CA ALA A 112 -14.66 35.77 8.23
C ALA A 112 -15.00 36.39 6.86
N GLN A 113 -14.02 37.02 6.22
CA GLN A 113 -14.17 37.46 4.83
C GLN A 113 -14.15 36.23 3.92
N ASN A 114 -15.28 36.04 3.23
CA ASN A 114 -15.53 35.22 2.03
C ASN A 114 -15.61 33.69 2.19
N ALA A 115 -16.80 33.20 2.50
CA ALA A 115 -17.32 31.93 1.99
C ALA A 115 -18.55 32.25 1.10
N GLY A 116 -18.40 32.10 -0.22
CA GLY A 116 -19.48 32.30 -1.20
C GLY A 116 -18.99 32.88 -2.52
N ALA A 117 -19.19 32.10 -3.59
CA ALA A 117 -18.85 32.34 -5.01
C ALA A 117 -17.42 31.96 -5.44
N ALA A 118 -17.24 30.67 -5.77
CA ALA A 118 -16.17 30.23 -6.65
C ALA A 118 -16.46 30.71 -8.09
N VAL A 119 -15.82 31.82 -8.47
CA VAL A 119 -15.52 32.16 -9.86
C VAL A 119 -14.06 32.60 -9.93
N VAL A 120 -13.33 31.89 -10.80
CA VAL A 120 -11.92 31.97 -11.20
C VAL A 120 -11.29 33.38 -11.19
N ALA A 121 -10.24 33.57 -10.36
CA ALA A 121 -9.01 34.32 -10.67
C ALA A 121 -7.96 34.18 -9.52
N PRO A 122 -6.64 34.18 -9.80
CA PRO A 122 -5.59 33.85 -8.83
C PRO A 122 -5.26 35.04 -7.90
N VAL A 123 -5.08 34.77 -6.61
CA VAL A 123 -4.57 35.76 -5.63
C VAL A 123 -3.07 35.52 -5.41
N PRO A 124 -2.21 36.57 -5.37
CA PRO A 124 -0.75 36.43 -5.30
C PRO A 124 -0.24 36.08 -3.89
N PRO A 125 1.02 35.59 -3.76
CA PRO A 125 1.57 35.20 -2.46
C PRO A 125 1.76 36.40 -1.53
N ARG A 126 1.20 36.32 -0.32
CA ARG A 126 1.41 37.31 0.75
C ARG A 126 2.61 36.91 1.60
N GLN A 127 3.60 37.79 1.66
CA GLN A 127 4.84 37.64 2.45
C GLN A 127 4.55 37.55 3.96
N VAL A 128 5.12 36.56 4.64
CA VAL A 128 5.12 36.48 6.11
C VAL A 128 6.29 37.32 6.66
N SER A 129 5.94 38.35 7.42
CA SER A 129 6.86 39.20 8.16
C SER A 129 7.51 38.46 9.34
N LYS A 130 8.80 38.73 9.57
CA LYS A 130 9.62 38.29 10.71
C LYS A 130 9.25 39.04 12.00
N ASP A 131 9.11 38.34 13.13
CA ASP A 131 9.87 38.60 14.37
C ASP A 131 9.66 37.49 15.43
N PRO A 132 10.43 37.41 16.54
CA PRO A 132 11.13 36.19 16.97
C PRO A 132 10.72 35.75 18.40
N GLU A 133 11.48 34.81 18.96
CA GLU A 133 11.40 34.26 20.33
C GLU A 133 10.43 33.09 20.53
N THR A 134 10.98 31.87 20.48
CA THR A 134 11.13 31.02 21.68
C THR A 134 12.21 29.96 21.41
N GLY A 135 13.09 29.78 22.39
CA GLY A 135 14.45 29.26 22.23
C GLY A 135 14.60 27.77 21.89
N TYR A 136 15.56 27.52 21.01
CA TYR A 136 16.25 26.25 20.85
C TYR A 136 17.19 26.00 22.03
N TYR A 137 17.17 24.80 22.61
CA TYR A 137 18.29 24.27 23.39
C TYR A 137 19.10 23.34 22.48
N ASP A 138 20.38 23.68 22.32
CA ASP A 138 21.41 22.83 21.73
C ASP A 138 21.67 21.62 22.63
N GLU A 139 21.66 20.40 22.08
CA GLU A 139 22.39 19.28 22.67
C GLU A 139 23.47 18.78 21.70
N GLU A 140 24.72 18.87 22.16
CA GLU A 140 25.91 18.30 21.52
C GLU A 140 25.83 16.75 21.47
N PRO A 141 26.43 16.10 20.46
CA PRO A 141 26.37 14.65 20.33
C PRO A 141 27.17 13.93 21.44
N TYR A 142 26.47 13.09 22.21
CA TYR A 142 27.06 12.20 23.21
C TYR A 142 28.06 11.20 22.59
N LYS A 143 29.30 11.23 23.10
CA LYS A 143 30.35 10.24 22.85
C LYS A 143 30.03 8.93 23.57
N ILE A 144 29.86 7.85 22.80
CA ILE A 144 29.79 6.48 23.34
C ILE A 144 31.21 6.07 23.78
N THR A 145 31.41 5.95 25.09
CA THR A 145 32.60 5.34 25.68
C THR A 145 32.21 3.95 26.17
N THR A 146 32.66 2.90 25.50
CA THR A 146 32.52 1.51 25.94
C THR A 146 33.31 1.29 27.23
N VAL A 147 32.62 0.98 28.32
CA VAL A 147 33.22 0.45 29.55
C VAL A 147 33.01 -1.07 29.55
N ILE A 148 34.11 -1.79 29.41
CA ILE A 148 34.15 -3.25 29.58
C ILE A 148 34.41 -3.50 31.05
N ASP A 149 33.47 -4.15 31.75
CA ASP A 149 33.71 -4.63 33.11
C ASP A 149 34.51 -5.94 33.04
N THR A 150 35.73 -5.89 33.57
CA THR A 150 36.67 -7.00 33.68
C THR A 150 36.52 -7.70 35.03
N GLU A 151 36.27 -9.01 35.02
CA GLU A 151 36.46 -9.86 36.19
C GLU A 151 37.80 -10.63 36.09
N LYS A 152 38.69 -10.31 37.05
CA LYS A 152 39.77 -11.13 37.68
C LYS A 152 40.90 -11.78 36.84
N ALA A 153 42.13 -11.34 37.16
CA ALA A 153 43.46 -11.86 36.77
C ALA A 153 43.79 -13.26 37.37
N ALA A 154 44.79 -14.08 36.98
CA ALA A 154 46.09 -13.96 36.28
C ALA A 154 46.61 -15.41 35.96
N PRO A 155 47.87 -15.68 35.49
CA PRO A 155 48.82 -14.90 34.70
C PRO A 155 49.32 -15.61 33.41
N GLU A 156 50.10 -14.86 32.64
CA GLU A 156 50.67 -15.13 31.31
C GLU A 156 51.69 -16.29 31.22
N THR A 157 51.73 -16.96 30.05
CA THR A 157 52.99 -17.46 29.45
C THR A 157 53.00 -17.30 27.92
N THR A 158 53.84 -16.37 27.47
CA THR A 158 54.74 -16.37 26.29
C THR A 158 54.47 -17.32 25.09
N GLY A 159 54.41 -16.77 23.87
CA GLY A 159 54.70 -17.57 22.66
C GLY A 159 54.27 -17.04 21.28
N LYS A 160 55.09 -16.17 20.68
CA LYS A 160 55.49 -16.08 19.24
C LYS A 160 54.47 -16.35 18.10
N SER A 161 54.29 -15.29 17.30
CA SER A 161 54.14 -15.21 15.83
C SER A 161 54.22 -16.50 14.98
N ALA A 162 53.23 -16.74 14.09
CA ALA A 162 53.42 -16.76 12.61
C ALA A 162 52.31 -17.53 11.83
N LYS A 163 52.03 -17.02 10.62
CA LYS A 163 51.53 -17.67 9.37
C LYS A 163 50.04 -17.95 9.16
N LYS A 164 49.49 -17.29 8.13
CA LYS A 164 48.50 -17.85 7.20
C LYS A 164 49.16 -18.90 6.29
N PRO A 165 48.46 -19.99 5.98
CA PRO A 165 48.12 -20.38 4.60
C PRO A 165 46.60 -20.65 4.52
N GLY A 166 45.90 -20.79 3.41
CA GLY A 166 46.21 -21.15 2.03
C GLY A 166 44.93 -21.79 1.49
N LYS A 167 44.57 -21.49 0.24
CA LYS A 167 43.31 -21.82 -0.42
C LYS A 167 43.07 -23.34 -0.59
N GLY A 168 41.79 -23.73 -0.53
CA GLY A 168 41.17 -24.96 -1.04
C GLY A 168 39.77 -25.04 -0.40
N LEU A 169 38.63 -25.20 -1.07
CA LEU A 169 38.29 -25.66 -2.41
C LEU A 169 36.87 -25.13 -2.72
N ILE A 170 36.65 -24.57 -3.91
CA ILE A 170 35.33 -24.33 -4.54
C ILE A 170 34.91 -25.62 -5.25
N ILE A 171 33.66 -26.09 -5.09
CA ILE A 171 32.70 -26.64 -6.11
C ILE A 171 31.33 -26.77 -5.35
N ALA A 172 30.24 -26.00 -5.56
CA ALA A 172 29.31 -25.79 -6.70
C ALA A 172 28.49 -27.03 -7.15
N ILE A 173 27.23 -27.14 -6.73
CA ILE A 173 26.12 -27.82 -7.45
C ILE A 173 24.83 -27.08 -7.03
N ALA A 174 24.03 -26.37 -7.84
CA ALA A 174 23.82 -26.34 -9.30
C ALA A 174 23.61 -27.72 -9.94
N ALA A 175 22.57 -28.44 -9.51
CA ALA A 175 21.84 -29.47 -10.25
C ALA A 175 20.85 -30.15 -9.29
N GLY A 176 19.59 -29.72 -9.32
CA GLY A 176 18.52 -30.30 -8.50
C GLY A 176 17.12 -30.11 -9.07
N ALA A 177 16.98 -29.89 -10.38
CA ALA A 177 15.69 -29.76 -11.06
C ALA A 177 15.69 -30.35 -12.48
N ALA A 178 16.53 -31.37 -12.75
CA ALA A 178 16.56 -32.06 -14.06
C ALA A 178 16.65 -33.60 -13.97
N VAL A 179 16.40 -34.21 -12.81
CA VAL A 179 16.45 -35.69 -12.64
C VAL A 179 15.12 -36.30 -12.14
N LEU A 180 14.11 -35.51 -11.78
CA LEU A 180 12.77 -36.04 -11.44
C LEU A 180 11.80 -36.11 -12.63
N LEU A 181 12.14 -35.52 -13.79
CA LEU A 181 11.33 -35.59 -15.02
C LEU A 181 11.79 -36.67 -16.04
N ALA A 182 12.93 -37.33 -15.81
CA ALA A 182 13.37 -38.48 -16.62
C ALA A 182 13.07 -39.86 -15.98
N GLY A 183 12.67 -39.88 -14.71
CA GLY A 183 12.37 -41.11 -13.96
C GLY A 183 10.94 -41.64 -14.12
N ILE A 184 10.00 -40.83 -14.63
CA ILE A 184 8.59 -41.21 -14.81
C ILE A 184 8.28 -41.62 -16.26
N ILE A 185 9.13 -41.25 -17.24
CA ILE A 185 8.96 -41.64 -18.64
C ILE A 185 9.59 -43.03 -18.95
N LEU A 186 10.48 -43.56 -18.10
CA LEU A 186 11.06 -44.89 -18.28
C LEU A 186 10.25 -46.04 -17.63
N ALA A 187 9.18 -45.72 -16.88
CA ALA A 187 8.28 -46.71 -16.27
C ALA A 187 7.03 -47.03 -17.15
N VAL A 188 6.79 -46.27 -18.22
CA VAL A 188 5.68 -46.50 -19.18
C VAL A 188 6.16 -47.23 -20.45
N VAL A 189 7.48 -47.43 -20.64
CA VAL A 189 8.05 -48.05 -21.86
C VAL A 189 8.60 -49.48 -21.63
N LEU A 190 8.58 -50.02 -20.40
CA LEU A 190 9.09 -51.37 -20.11
C LEU A 190 8.08 -52.38 -19.51
N LEU A 191 6.79 -52.05 -19.46
CA LEU A 191 5.72 -53.00 -19.12
C LEU A 191 4.55 -52.85 -20.11
N GLY A 192 4.62 -53.57 -21.23
CA GLY A 192 3.55 -53.55 -22.23
C GLY A 192 3.83 -54.39 -23.47
N GLY A 193 4.49 -55.54 -23.33
CA GLY A 193 4.75 -56.46 -24.43
C GLY A 193 3.78 -57.65 -24.45
N LYS A 194 2.95 -57.70 -25.50
CA LYS A 194 2.28 -58.87 -26.13
C LYS A 194 1.00 -59.44 -25.50
N GLY A 195 -0.10 -59.26 -26.25
CA GLY A 195 -1.31 -60.08 -26.17
C GLY A 195 -2.32 -59.83 -27.30
N LYS A 196 -1.97 -60.23 -28.54
CA LYS A 196 -2.85 -60.79 -29.61
C LYS A 196 -4.24 -60.17 -29.88
N GLY A 197 -4.41 -59.57 -31.06
CA GLY A 197 -5.72 -59.28 -31.68
C GLY A 197 -5.65 -59.46 -33.21
N ASP A 198 -6.58 -60.24 -33.73
CA ASP A 198 -6.65 -60.79 -35.10
C ASP A 198 -7.30 -59.82 -36.12
N LYS A 199 -7.15 -60.18 -37.39
CA LYS A 199 -7.41 -59.48 -38.66
C LYS A 199 -8.89 -59.14 -38.98
N GLY A 200 -9.07 -58.20 -39.92
CA GLY A 200 -10.24 -58.08 -40.82
C GLY A 200 -10.93 -56.72 -40.74
N GLN A 201 -10.60 -55.69 -41.54
CA GLN A 201 -10.82 -55.47 -43.00
C GLN A 201 -12.27 -55.03 -43.36
N THR A 202 -12.35 -53.83 -43.98
CA THR A 202 -13.37 -53.33 -44.96
C THR A 202 -14.81 -53.10 -44.45
N THR A 203 -15.61 -52.11 -44.89
CA THR A 203 -15.63 -51.22 -46.07
C THR A 203 -16.72 -50.15 -45.86
N VAL A 204 -16.47 -48.95 -46.38
CA VAL A 204 -17.34 -48.11 -47.25
C VAL A 204 -18.74 -47.68 -46.77
N ASN A 205 -18.81 -46.36 -46.54
CA ASN A 205 -19.87 -45.37 -46.73
C ASN A 205 -21.15 -45.78 -47.49
N ASN A 206 -22.28 -45.29 -46.98
CA ASN A 206 -23.28 -44.58 -47.79
C ASN A 206 -24.02 -43.54 -46.93
N GLU A 207 -24.13 -42.34 -47.51
CA GLU A 207 -25.00 -41.20 -47.15
C GLU A 207 -26.48 -41.68 -47.05
N GLU A 208 -27.44 -41.07 -46.36
CA GLU A 208 -27.77 -39.66 -46.17
C GLU A 208 -28.97 -39.58 -45.16
N HIS A 209 -29.26 -38.36 -44.69
CA HIS A 209 -30.54 -37.88 -44.12
C HIS A 209 -30.88 -37.99 -42.60
N THR A 210 -30.73 -36.83 -41.94
CA THR A 210 -31.69 -36.11 -41.06
C THR A 210 -32.47 -36.89 -39.99
N ASP A 211 -32.17 -36.67 -38.71
CA ASP A 211 -32.92 -35.72 -37.87
C ASP A 211 -32.38 -35.75 -36.43
N GLY A 212 -32.38 -34.58 -35.79
CA GLY A 212 -31.81 -34.38 -34.48
C GLY A 212 -32.56 -35.08 -33.36
N HIS A 213 -31.81 -35.61 -32.40
CA HIS A 213 -32.10 -35.65 -30.96
C HIS A 213 -30.78 -36.00 -30.27
N ASN A 214 -30.01 -34.97 -29.91
CA ASN A 214 -28.84 -35.16 -29.06
C ASN A 214 -29.34 -35.16 -27.62
N ALA A 215 -29.44 -36.35 -27.02
CA ALA A 215 -29.64 -36.47 -25.59
C ALA A 215 -28.37 -35.97 -24.90
N GLU A 216 -28.43 -34.74 -24.40
CA GLU A 216 -27.48 -34.24 -23.40
C GLU A 216 -27.50 -35.20 -22.21
N HIS A 217 -26.37 -35.85 -21.97
CA HIS A 217 -26.08 -36.38 -20.64
C HIS A 217 -25.89 -35.18 -19.71
N THR A 218 -27.00 -34.73 -19.12
CA THR A 218 -27.02 -33.89 -17.93
C THR A 218 -26.22 -34.60 -16.86
N LYS A 219 -25.03 -34.08 -16.54
CA LYS A 219 -24.38 -34.37 -15.26
C LYS A 219 -25.30 -33.83 -14.18
N GLU A 220 -25.93 -34.72 -13.41
CA GLU A 220 -26.66 -34.34 -12.21
C GLU A 220 -25.74 -33.52 -11.29
N PRO A 221 -26.24 -32.46 -10.63
CA PRO A 221 -25.45 -31.68 -9.69
C PRO A 221 -25.07 -32.61 -8.53
N VAL A 222 -23.76 -32.72 -8.26
CA VAL A 222 -23.30 -33.35 -7.02
C VAL A 222 -23.71 -32.43 -5.88
N GLU A 223 -24.63 -32.89 -5.03
CA GLU A 223 -25.05 -32.19 -3.82
C GLU A 223 -23.84 -32.07 -2.89
N GLU A 224 -23.27 -30.86 -2.79
CA GLU A 224 -22.13 -30.56 -1.93
C GLU A 224 -22.53 -30.83 -0.47
N GLN A 225 -21.88 -31.80 0.19
CA GLN A 225 -22.10 -32.05 1.61
C GLN A 225 -21.74 -30.80 2.42
N PRO A 226 -22.49 -30.46 3.48
CA PRO A 226 -22.17 -29.30 4.32
C PRO A 226 -20.76 -29.42 4.89
N LEU A 227 -19.99 -28.33 4.85
CA LEU A 227 -18.70 -28.25 5.53
C LEU A 227 -18.88 -28.46 7.04
N VAL A 228 -17.94 -29.18 7.64
CA VAL A 228 -17.88 -29.42 9.08
C VAL A 228 -16.61 -28.80 9.62
N LEU A 229 -16.69 -28.17 10.79
CA LEU A 229 -15.54 -27.55 11.44
C LEU A 229 -14.52 -28.64 11.81
N SER A 230 -13.31 -28.54 11.25
CA SER A 230 -12.24 -29.52 11.47
C SER A 230 -11.68 -29.43 12.89
N ASP A 231 -11.26 -30.57 13.46
CA ASP A 231 -10.48 -30.61 14.70
C ASP A 231 -8.99 -30.29 14.51
N ASP A 232 -8.52 -30.27 13.24
CA ASP A 232 -7.18 -29.81 12.88
C ASP A 232 -7.18 -28.30 12.61
N LEU A 233 -6.49 -27.54 13.48
CA LEU A 233 -6.38 -26.09 13.40
C LEU A 233 -5.80 -25.61 12.07
N TYR A 234 -5.00 -26.44 11.41
CA TYR A 234 -4.33 -26.11 10.15
C TYR A 234 -5.12 -26.52 8.90
N ASP A 235 -6.36 -27.01 9.04
CA ASP A 235 -7.23 -27.33 7.90
C ASP A 235 -7.95 -26.08 7.35
N SER A 236 -7.71 -24.91 7.95
CA SER A 236 -8.24 -23.60 7.54
C SER A 236 -9.76 -23.54 7.47
N THR A 237 -10.45 -24.40 8.23
CA THR A 237 -11.89 -24.31 8.45
C THR A 237 -12.21 -23.43 9.64
N PHE A 238 -13.26 -22.63 9.54
CA PHE A 238 -13.76 -21.81 10.64
C PHE A 238 -15.28 -21.74 10.59
N GLU A 239 -15.93 -21.59 11.74
CA GLU A 239 -17.34 -21.26 11.84
C GLU A 239 -17.47 -19.76 12.03
N LEU A 240 -18.35 -19.13 11.27
CA LEU A 240 -18.71 -17.72 11.43
C LEU A 240 -20.24 -17.59 11.39
N ASP A 241 -20.80 -17.10 12.50
CA ASP A 241 -22.25 -16.97 12.72
C ASP A 241 -23.04 -18.26 12.41
N GLY A 242 -22.49 -19.40 12.82
CA GLY A 242 -23.11 -20.72 12.68
C GLY A 242 -22.97 -21.37 11.29
N VAL A 243 -22.23 -20.74 10.37
CA VAL A 243 -21.91 -21.32 9.05
C VAL A 243 -20.43 -21.68 9.02
N VAL A 244 -20.09 -22.88 8.54
CA VAL A 244 -18.70 -23.33 8.41
C VAL A 244 -18.16 -23.01 7.02
N TYR A 245 -17.00 -22.39 6.98
CA TYR A 245 -16.24 -22.02 5.78
C TYR A 245 -14.88 -22.70 5.78
N LYS A 246 -14.20 -22.70 4.63
CA LYS A 246 -12.84 -23.20 4.47
C LYS A 246 -12.04 -22.26 3.57
N LEU A 247 -10.88 -21.80 4.01
CA LEU A 247 -9.98 -20.95 3.22
C LEU A 247 -8.97 -21.78 2.42
N PRO A 248 -8.51 -21.28 1.25
CA PRO A 248 -9.08 -20.13 0.53
C PRO A 248 -10.45 -20.46 -0.10
N MET A 249 -11.29 -19.46 -0.33
CA MET A 249 -12.63 -19.63 -0.94
C MET A 249 -12.99 -18.49 -1.88
N THR A 250 -14.04 -18.67 -2.67
CA THR A 250 -14.63 -17.58 -3.47
C THR A 250 -15.39 -16.61 -2.57
N PHE A 251 -15.39 -15.33 -2.94
CA PHE A 251 -16.12 -14.28 -2.23
C PHE A 251 -17.62 -14.59 -2.07
N ASP A 252 -18.23 -15.23 -3.08
CA ASP A 252 -19.65 -15.59 -3.09
C ASP A 252 -20.09 -16.50 -1.93
N LYS A 253 -19.16 -17.24 -1.31
CA LYS A 253 -19.50 -18.06 -0.13
C LYS A 253 -19.93 -17.18 1.06
N LEU A 254 -19.34 -15.99 1.21
CA LEU A 254 -19.71 -15.02 2.24
C LEU A 254 -21.01 -14.28 1.87
N THR A 255 -21.11 -13.77 0.64
CA THR A 255 -22.29 -12.98 0.20
C THR A 255 -23.56 -13.82 0.15
N SER A 256 -23.47 -15.08 -0.29
CA SER A 256 -24.60 -16.03 -0.24
C SER A 256 -25.06 -16.33 1.19
N SER A 257 -24.17 -16.14 2.16
CA SER A 257 -24.47 -16.27 3.59
C SER A 257 -24.94 -14.95 4.23
N GLY A 258 -25.14 -13.90 3.43
CA GLY A 258 -25.70 -12.62 3.85
C GLY A 258 -24.69 -11.60 4.37
N TRP A 259 -23.39 -11.82 4.17
CA TRP A 259 -22.36 -10.82 4.46
C TRP A 259 -22.29 -9.80 3.34
N THR A 260 -22.19 -8.52 3.68
CA THR A 260 -22.06 -7.42 2.71
C THR A 260 -20.92 -6.50 3.09
N ILE A 261 -20.23 -5.90 2.11
CA ILE A 261 -19.21 -4.89 2.36
C ILE A 261 -19.86 -3.68 3.06
N THR A 262 -19.32 -3.29 4.21
CA THR A 262 -19.82 -2.15 5.01
C THR A 262 -18.82 -1.01 5.10
N GLN A 263 -17.54 -1.25 4.78
CA GLN A 263 -16.52 -0.22 4.77
C GLN A 263 -16.76 0.81 3.66
N SER A 264 -16.68 2.09 4.01
CA SER A 264 -16.73 3.17 3.01
C SER A 264 -15.55 3.04 2.04
N GLY A 265 -15.77 3.38 0.76
CA GLY A 265 -14.77 3.22 -0.31
C GLY A 265 -14.75 1.84 -0.98
N TYR A 266 -15.29 0.79 -0.34
CA TYR A 266 -15.31 -0.56 -0.91
C TYR A 266 -16.70 -0.97 -1.40
N ARG A 267 -16.74 -1.62 -2.57
CA ARG A 267 -17.93 -2.21 -3.20
C ARG A 267 -17.53 -3.54 -3.83
N ASP A 268 -18.51 -4.39 -4.11
CA ASP A 268 -18.31 -5.65 -4.83
C ASP A 268 -17.61 -5.42 -6.19
N SER A 269 -17.83 -4.25 -6.79
CA SER A 269 -17.24 -3.80 -8.05
C SER A 269 -15.91 -3.05 -7.92
N THR A 270 -15.39 -2.85 -6.70
CA THR A 270 -14.07 -2.24 -6.52
C THR A 270 -13.03 -3.16 -7.15
N GLU A 271 -12.16 -2.59 -7.99
CA GLU A 271 -11.13 -3.33 -8.72
C GLU A 271 -9.84 -3.38 -7.90
N ILE A 272 -9.21 -4.56 -7.87
CA ILE A 272 -7.92 -4.82 -7.24
C ILE A 272 -6.87 -5.02 -8.33
N ALA A 273 -5.69 -4.43 -8.13
CA ALA A 273 -4.54 -4.59 -9.01
C ALA A 273 -4.14 -6.06 -9.19
N GLY A 274 -3.49 -6.37 -10.30
CA GLY A 274 -3.09 -7.74 -10.61
C GLY A 274 -2.04 -8.27 -9.63
N TYR A 275 -2.26 -9.47 -9.09
CA TYR A 275 -1.45 -10.08 -8.03
C TYR A 275 -1.34 -9.25 -6.75
N ASP A 276 -2.35 -8.42 -6.49
CA ASP A 276 -2.46 -7.60 -5.28
C ASP A 276 -3.58 -8.11 -4.37
N ASP A 277 -3.55 -7.68 -3.12
CA ASP A 277 -4.57 -7.98 -2.12
C ASP A 277 -5.17 -6.73 -1.50
N GLU A 278 -6.36 -6.90 -0.94
CA GLU A 278 -7.03 -5.86 -0.16
C GLU A 278 -7.71 -6.48 1.05
N THR A 279 -7.79 -5.70 2.13
CA THR A 279 -8.54 -6.05 3.34
C THR A 279 -9.61 -5.01 3.60
N PHE A 280 -10.83 -5.48 3.83
CA PHE A 280 -11.96 -4.60 4.09
C PHE A 280 -12.97 -5.21 5.05
N THR A 281 -13.83 -4.36 5.62
CA THR A 281 -14.86 -4.77 6.55
C THR A 281 -16.14 -5.24 5.85
N MET A 282 -16.64 -6.41 6.23
CA MET A 282 -17.96 -6.91 5.90
C MET A 282 -18.84 -7.00 7.15
N GLY A 283 -20.14 -6.74 7.01
CA GLY A 283 -21.11 -6.80 8.10
C GLY A 283 -22.32 -7.67 7.80
N LYS A 284 -22.93 -8.21 8.86
CA LYS A 284 -24.16 -8.99 8.83
C LYS A 284 -24.88 -8.91 10.18
N ASN A 285 -26.15 -8.51 10.20
CA ASN A 285 -27.00 -8.51 11.40
C ASN A 285 -26.40 -7.84 12.66
N GLY A 286 -25.56 -6.81 12.48
CA GLY A 286 -24.86 -6.12 13.58
C GLY A 286 -23.50 -6.71 13.97
N SER A 287 -23.11 -7.84 13.38
CA SER A 287 -21.76 -8.41 13.43
C SER A 287 -20.88 -7.86 12.31
N SER A 288 -19.58 -7.74 12.53
CA SER A 288 -18.62 -7.19 11.56
C SER A 288 -17.28 -7.92 11.57
N VAL A 289 -16.81 -8.36 10.42
CA VAL A 289 -15.53 -9.06 10.23
C VAL A 289 -14.63 -8.32 9.25
N GLU A 290 -13.32 -8.46 9.39
CA GLU A 290 -12.38 -8.08 8.34
C GLU A 290 -12.15 -9.28 7.41
N VAL A 291 -12.09 -9.00 6.11
CA VAL A 291 -11.94 -10.01 5.06
C VAL A 291 -10.83 -9.56 4.13
N SER A 292 -9.85 -10.44 3.94
CA SER A 292 -8.75 -10.22 3.00
C SER A 292 -8.99 -11.05 1.74
N VAL A 293 -8.90 -10.39 0.58
CA VAL A 293 -9.05 -11.01 -0.73
C VAL A 293 -7.79 -10.82 -1.56
N TYR A 294 -7.48 -11.79 -2.42
CA TYR A 294 -6.34 -11.75 -3.31
C TYR A 294 -6.78 -11.87 -4.77
N ASN A 295 -6.28 -10.97 -5.61
CA ASN A 295 -6.40 -11.08 -7.05
C ASN A 295 -5.29 -11.99 -7.59
N ASN A 296 -5.61 -13.27 -7.78
CA ASN A 296 -4.66 -14.26 -8.29
C ASN A 296 -4.44 -14.20 -9.82
N THR A 297 -4.77 -13.08 -10.47
CA THR A 297 -4.48 -12.81 -11.89
C THR A 297 -3.68 -11.55 -12.09
N GLY A 298 -3.06 -11.40 -13.28
CA GLY A 298 -2.36 -10.17 -13.64
C GLY A 298 -3.25 -9.05 -14.17
N ASN A 299 -4.55 -9.27 -14.36
CA ASN A 299 -5.50 -8.24 -14.81
C ASN A 299 -6.18 -7.58 -13.60
N LEU A 300 -6.86 -6.45 -13.80
CA LEU A 300 -7.77 -5.94 -12.78
C LEU A 300 -8.88 -6.94 -12.55
N ARG A 301 -9.23 -7.14 -11.28
CA ARG A 301 -10.29 -8.05 -10.86
C ARG A 301 -11.16 -7.37 -9.82
N MET A 302 -12.47 -7.46 -9.97
CA MET A 302 -13.39 -6.93 -8.97
C MET A 302 -13.30 -7.78 -7.71
N ILE A 303 -13.49 -7.16 -6.52
CA ILE A 303 -13.48 -7.84 -5.23
C ILE A 303 -14.30 -9.12 -5.22
N LYS A 304 -15.52 -9.06 -5.78
CA LYS A 304 -16.42 -10.22 -5.84
C LYS A 304 -15.87 -11.43 -6.61
N ASP A 305 -14.91 -11.20 -7.50
CA ASP A 305 -14.29 -12.21 -8.34
C ASP A 305 -12.93 -12.67 -7.75
N CYS A 306 -12.46 -12.05 -6.67
CA CYS A 306 -11.21 -12.39 -5.97
C CYS A 306 -11.37 -13.57 -5.00
N ILE A 307 -10.23 -14.09 -4.55
CA ILE A 307 -10.15 -15.22 -3.62
C ILE A 307 -10.04 -14.70 -2.19
N VAL A 308 -10.98 -15.08 -1.32
CA VAL A 308 -10.88 -14.81 0.12
C VAL A 308 -9.83 -15.74 0.72
N TYR A 309 -8.84 -15.16 1.39
CA TYR A 309 -7.70 -15.88 1.94
C TYR A 309 -7.51 -15.69 3.44
N ALA A 310 -8.12 -14.65 4.02
CA ALA A 310 -8.16 -14.44 5.46
C ALA A 310 -9.51 -13.86 5.90
N VAL A 311 -9.91 -14.23 7.12
CA VAL A 311 -11.05 -13.64 7.83
C VAL A 311 -10.66 -13.42 9.28
N GLU A 312 -10.88 -12.21 9.78
CA GLU A 312 -10.73 -11.86 11.19
C GLU A 312 -12.08 -11.52 11.81
N GLY A 313 -12.39 -12.21 12.90
CA GLY A 313 -13.55 -11.90 13.73
C GLY A 313 -13.11 -11.36 15.08
N GLU A 314 -13.67 -10.22 15.47
CA GLU A 314 -13.49 -9.65 16.79
C GLU A 314 -14.75 -9.72 17.64
N LEU A 315 -14.56 -10.07 18.92
CA LEU A 315 -15.65 -10.10 19.91
C LEU A 315 -16.31 -8.73 20.09
N TYR A 316 -15.54 -7.64 20.00
CA TYR A 316 -16.03 -6.28 20.18
C TYR A 316 -17.11 -5.92 19.15
N TYR A 317 -16.92 -6.36 17.91
CA TYR A 317 -17.84 -6.13 16.80
C TYR A 317 -18.92 -7.21 16.67
N GLY A 318 -19.15 -8.00 17.72
CA GLY A 318 -20.22 -8.99 17.75
C GLY A 318 -20.00 -10.21 16.85
N SER A 319 -18.79 -10.41 16.34
CA SER A 319 -18.46 -11.54 15.48
C SER A 319 -18.42 -12.83 16.29
N ASN A 320 -19.14 -13.85 15.85
CA ASN A 320 -19.07 -15.18 16.44
C ASN A 320 -18.23 -16.09 15.55
N ILE A 321 -16.91 -15.88 15.59
CA ILE A 321 -15.94 -16.74 14.93
C ILE A 321 -15.48 -17.86 15.87
N LYS A 322 -15.46 -19.09 15.36
CA LYS A 322 -14.92 -20.26 16.05
C LYS A 322 -13.99 -21.05 15.15
N VAL A 323 -12.99 -21.65 15.75
CA VAL A 323 -12.03 -22.55 15.11
C VAL A 323 -12.08 -23.94 15.76
N SER A 324 -11.20 -24.83 15.33
CA SER A 324 -11.09 -26.21 15.79
C SER A 324 -11.29 -26.39 17.30
N LYS A 325 -11.91 -27.52 17.70
CA LYS A 325 -12.21 -27.84 19.11
C LYS A 325 -13.14 -26.83 19.81
N GLY A 326 -13.85 -26.00 19.03
CA GLY A 326 -14.83 -25.04 19.55
C GLY A 326 -14.22 -23.82 20.23
N ILE A 327 -12.93 -23.53 20.00
CA ILE A 327 -12.28 -22.33 20.50
C ILE A 327 -12.84 -21.12 19.77
N ASP A 328 -13.20 -20.09 20.54
CA ASP A 328 -13.82 -18.85 20.07
C ASP A 328 -13.15 -17.63 20.72
N CYS A 329 -13.59 -16.42 20.36
CA CYS A 329 -13.02 -15.20 20.92
C CYS A 329 -13.17 -15.11 22.46
N ASN A 330 -14.09 -15.84 23.11
CA ASN A 330 -14.22 -15.80 24.57
C ASN A 330 -13.21 -16.70 25.29
N SER A 331 -12.50 -17.56 24.55
CA SER A 331 -11.55 -18.52 25.10
C SER A 331 -10.31 -17.83 25.67
N SER A 332 -9.88 -18.28 26.84
CA SER A 332 -8.67 -17.80 27.51
C SER A 332 -7.41 -18.37 26.88
N ILE A 333 -6.28 -17.70 27.09
CA ILE A 333 -4.94 -18.20 26.69
C ILE A 333 -4.71 -19.63 27.21
N ALA A 334 -5.15 -19.94 28.43
CA ALA A 334 -4.99 -21.27 29.02
C ALA A 334 -5.81 -22.33 28.28
N GLU A 335 -7.04 -22.01 27.87
CA GLU A 335 -7.90 -22.91 27.07
C GLU A 335 -7.33 -23.11 25.66
N ILE A 336 -6.83 -22.04 25.03
CA ILE A 336 -6.20 -22.11 23.71
C ILE A 336 -4.94 -23.01 23.75
N ILE A 337 -4.06 -22.82 24.74
CA ILE A 337 -2.86 -23.65 24.92
C ILE A 337 -3.23 -25.09 25.28
N ALA A 338 -4.28 -25.30 26.09
CA ALA A 338 -4.76 -26.65 26.39
C ALA A 338 -5.31 -27.36 25.14
N ALA A 339 -5.94 -26.62 24.23
CA ALA A 339 -6.49 -27.15 22.99
C ALA A 339 -5.40 -27.46 21.95
N PHE A 340 -4.42 -26.59 21.76
CA PHE A 340 -3.50 -26.67 20.62
C PHE A 340 -2.02 -26.86 20.98
N GLY A 341 -1.69 -26.81 22.27
CA GLY A 341 -0.31 -26.88 22.75
C GLY A 341 0.38 -25.52 22.72
N THR A 342 1.71 -25.53 22.65
CA THR A 342 2.51 -24.30 22.58
C THR A 342 2.36 -23.65 21.20
N PRO A 343 2.07 -22.34 21.11
CA PRO A 343 2.03 -21.64 19.82
C PRO A 343 3.41 -21.60 19.17
N ALA A 344 3.43 -21.43 17.84
CA ALA A 344 4.67 -21.25 17.09
C ALA A 344 5.36 -19.95 17.49
N GLU A 345 4.58 -18.89 17.69
CA GLU A 345 5.05 -17.60 18.19
C GLU A 345 4.11 -17.06 19.26
N ARG A 346 4.68 -16.33 20.23
CA ARG A 346 3.93 -15.62 21.26
C ARG A 346 4.56 -14.27 21.53
N SER A 347 3.71 -13.25 21.54
CA SER A 347 4.10 -11.87 21.89
C SER A 347 3.20 -11.37 23.00
N ASP A 348 3.78 -11.01 24.14
CA ASP A 348 3.06 -10.47 25.28
C ASP A 348 3.32 -8.95 25.37
N TYR A 349 2.24 -8.18 25.35
CA TYR A 349 2.23 -6.73 25.49
C TYR A 349 1.62 -6.31 26.83
N SER A 350 1.60 -5.01 27.11
CA SER A 350 1.07 -4.50 28.38
C SER A 350 -0.43 -4.76 28.58
N ASP A 351 -1.18 -4.87 27.49
CA ASP A 351 -2.64 -4.90 27.46
C ASP A 351 -3.22 -6.11 26.72
N HIS A 352 -2.40 -6.86 25.97
CA HIS A 352 -2.82 -8.07 25.25
C HIS A 352 -1.68 -9.05 25.03
N SER A 353 -2.02 -10.29 24.68
CA SER A 353 -1.10 -11.32 24.21
C SER A 353 -1.55 -11.79 22.83
N VAL A 354 -0.59 -11.97 21.92
CA VAL A 354 -0.81 -12.56 20.60
C VAL A 354 -0.21 -13.97 20.56
N LEU A 355 -1.01 -14.95 20.19
CA LEU A 355 -0.60 -16.34 20.00
C LEU A 355 -0.76 -16.70 18.52
N THR A 356 0.32 -17.09 17.86
CA THR A 356 0.31 -17.46 16.44
C THR A 356 0.57 -18.96 16.29
N TYR A 357 -0.35 -19.65 15.64
CA TYR A 357 -0.20 -21.04 15.21
C TYR A 357 -0.16 -21.04 13.68
N HIS A 358 0.97 -21.42 13.09
CA HIS A 358 1.09 -21.52 11.64
C HIS A 358 1.74 -22.84 11.23
N LYS A 359 1.47 -23.26 9.99
CA LYS A 359 2.11 -24.43 9.37
C LYS A 359 2.71 -24.03 8.04
N ASN A 360 4.02 -24.21 7.92
CA ASN A 360 4.81 -23.93 6.72
C ASN A 360 4.66 -22.51 6.16
N ASN A 361 4.27 -21.52 6.97
CA ASN A 361 3.96 -20.14 6.54
C ASN A 361 2.86 -20.05 5.46
N ILE A 362 1.97 -21.05 5.40
CA ILE A 362 0.92 -21.15 4.38
C ILE A 362 -0.47 -20.98 5.02
N SER A 363 -0.71 -21.69 6.12
CA SER A 363 -1.98 -21.63 6.85
C SER A 363 -1.71 -21.24 8.30
N GLY A 364 -2.50 -20.31 8.82
CA GLY A 364 -2.31 -19.74 10.15
C GLY A 364 -3.61 -19.48 10.87
N VAL A 365 -3.55 -19.56 12.20
CA VAL A 365 -4.55 -19.00 13.10
C VAL A 365 -3.84 -18.15 14.14
N GLN A 366 -4.23 -16.88 14.22
CA GLN A 366 -3.75 -15.96 15.24
C GLN A 366 -4.86 -15.66 16.24
N PHE A 367 -4.52 -15.63 17.51
CA PHE A 367 -5.40 -15.23 18.60
C PHE A 367 -4.83 -13.97 19.26
N CYS A 368 -5.60 -12.89 19.28
CA CYS A 368 -5.29 -11.71 20.08
C CYS A 368 -6.16 -11.74 21.35
N CYS A 369 -5.54 -11.79 22.52
CA CYS A 369 -6.21 -11.92 23.82
C CYS A 369 -5.89 -10.73 24.73
N TYR A 370 -6.86 -9.84 24.97
CA TYR A 370 -6.66 -8.69 25.86
C TYR A 370 -6.79 -9.07 27.34
N SER A 371 -5.99 -8.43 28.19
CA SER A 371 -5.93 -8.76 29.63
C SER A 371 -7.14 -8.23 30.39
N ALA A 372 -7.66 -9.05 31.31
CA ALA A 372 -8.83 -8.73 32.13
C ALA A 372 -8.55 -7.74 33.28
N GLU A 373 -7.27 -7.44 33.56
CA GLU A 373 -6.86 -6.68 34.75
C GLU A 373 -7.10 -5.17 34.66
N SER A 374 -7.45 -4.65 33.48
CA SER A 374 -7.53 -3.21 33.22
C SER A 374 -8.92 -2.59 33.39
N GLY A 375 -9.96 -3.37 33.76
CA GLY A 375 -11.32 -2.85 33.91
C GLY A 375 -12.01 -2.47 32.59
N TYR A 376 -11.34 -2.68 31.45
CA TYR A 376 -11.92 -2.60 30.11
C TYR A 376 -12.52 -3.95 29.72
N LYS A 377 -13.58 -3.92 28.90
CA LYS A 377 -14.30 -5.11 28.43
C LYS A 377 -13.31 -6.06 27.73
N LYS A 378 -13.54 -7.37 27.90
CA LYS A 378 -12.82 -8.45 27.19
C LYS A 378 -12.92 -8.19 25.68
N TYR A 379 -11.81 -7.80 25.06
CA TYR A 379 -11.70 -7.79 23.61
C TYR A 379 -10.76 -8.92 23.21
N SER A 380 -11.04 -9.51 22.07
CA SER A 380 -10.28 -10.63 21.54
C SER A 380 -10.64 -10.80 20.08
N SER A 381 -9.65 -11.19 19.30
CA SER A 381 -9.83 -11.49 17.89
C SER A 381 -9.25 -12.86 17.55
N ILE A 382 -9.83 -13.46 16.51
CA ILE A 382 -9.30 -14.66 15.87
C ILE A 382 -9.17 -14.34 14.40
N THR A 383 -7.96 -14.47 13.87
CA THR A 383 -7.66 -14.37 12.44
C THR A 383 -7.37 -15.77 11.92
N VAL A 384 -8.08 -16.18 10.88
CA VAL A 384 -7.86 -17.44 10.17
C VAL A 384 -7.37 -17.10 8.78
N GLU A 385 -6.22 -17.64 8.38
CA GLU A 385 -5.59 -17.35 7.09
C GLU A 385 -5.14 -18.63 6.36
N ASN A 386 -5.21 -18.59 5.03
CA ASN A 386 -4.60 -19.57 4.15
C ASN A 386 -4.13 -18.92 2.85
N VAL A 387 -2.82 -18.66 2.76
CA VAL A 387 -2.18 -18.04 1.59
C VAL A 387 -1.79 -19.05 0.51
N ASN A 388 -2.28 -20.30 0.59
CA ASN A 388 -2.07 -21.32 -0.47
C ASN A 388 -2.94 -21.04 -1.71
N ILE A 389 -2.73 -19.90 -2.36
CA ILE A 389 -3.47 -19.51 -3.55
C ILE A 389 -2.54 -19.64 -4.75
N ALA A 390 -2.95 -20.49 -5.69
CA ALA A 390 -2.26 -20.56 -6.98
C ALA A 390 -2.71 -19.38 -7.85
N ASN A 391 -1.72 -18.69 -8.43
CA ASN A 391 -1.97 -17.75 -9.52
C ASN A 391 -2.56 -18.51 -10.71
N GLU A 392 -3.53 -17.89 -11.39
CA GLU A 392 -4.04 -18.45 -12.63
C GLU A 392 -2.90 -18.50 -13.65
N THR A 393 -2.63 -19.70 -14.18
CA THR A 393 -1.41 -20.02 -14.93
C THR A 393 -1.34 -19.37 -16.32
N GLU A 394 -2.36 -18.60 -16.73
CA GLU A 394 -2.52 -18.08 -18.08
C GLU A 394 -3.14 -16.67 -18.12
N THR A 395 -2.67 -15.72 -17.29
CA THR A 395 -3.01 -14.32 -17.59
C THR A 395 -2.33 -13.93 -18.91
N VAL A 396 -3.13 -13.81 -19.97
CA VAL A 396 -2.65 -13.43 -21.29
C VAL A 396 -2.02 -12.04 -21.22
N ILE A 397 -0.74 -11.95 -21.60
CA ILE A 397 -0.05 -10.67 -21.69
C ILE A 397 -0.53 -9.98 -22.95
N ASN A 398 -1.20 -8.84 -22.79
CA ASN A 398 -1.58 -8.01 -23.92
C ASN A 398 -0.35 -7.25 -24.43
N THR A 399 -0.05 -7.39 -25.72
CA THR A 399 1.08 -6.71 -26.36
C THR A 399 0.67 -5.48 -27.16
N GLU A 400 -0.64 -5.20 -27.25
CA GLU A 400 -1.15 -4.00 -27.91
C GLU A 400 -0.88 -2.75 -27.06
N LYS A 401 -0.53 -1.65 -27.73
CA LYS A 401 -0.30 -0.36 -27.08
C LYS A 401 -1.60 0.13 -26.43
N PRO A 402 -1.64 0.35 -25.10
CA PRO A 402 -2.84 0.84 -24.43
C PRO A 402 -3.27 2.23 -24.91
N ASP A 403 -4.58 2.43 -25.00
CA ASP A 403 -5.20 3.69 -25.44
C ASP A 403 -4.72 4.90 -24.64
N TYR A 404 -4.51 4.74 -23.32
CA TYR A 404 -4.09 5.85 -22.46
C TYR A 404 -2.74 6.45 -22.90
N LEU A 405 -1.83 5.64 -23.45
CA LEU A 405 -0.53 6.09 -23.95
C LEU A 405 -0.63 6.91 -25.25
N THR A 406 -1.75 6.84 -25.98
CA THR A 406 -1.95 7.60 -27.22
C THR A 406 -2.22 9.09 -26.96
N LYS A 407 -2.59 9.44 -25.74
CA LYS A 407 -2.86 10.82 -25.32
C LYS A 407 -1.59 11.61 -25.04
N TYR A 408 -0.45 10.94 -24.85
CA TYR A 408 0.82 11.59 -24.56
C TYR A 408 1.26 12.46 -25.75
N ILE A 409 1.60 13.72 -25.44
CA ILE A 409 2.21 14.65 -26.38
C ILE A 409 3.57 15.03 -25.81
N GLU A 410 4.62 14.74 -26.57
CA GLU A 410 5.98 15.06 -26.17
C GLU A 410 6.15 16.59 -26.02
N PRO A 411 6.70 17.08 -24.89
CA PRO A 411 6.89 18.50 -24.70
C PRO A 411 7.97 19.04 -25.66
N PRO A 412 7.73 20.18 -26.34
CA PRO A 412 8.70 20.71 -27.30
C PRO A 412 9.95 21.29 -26.63
N THR A 413 9.86 21.67 -25.35
CA THR A 413 10.96 22.26 -24.57
C THR A 413 10.81 21.96 -23.07
N LEU A 414 11.93 22.00 -22.34
CA LEU A 414 11.95 21.90 -20.87
C LEU A 414 11.13 23.01 -20.19
N GLY A 415 11.21 24.24 -20.72
CA GLY A 415 10.64 25.40 -20.05
C GLY A 415 11.38 25.77 -18.76
N ASN A 416 10.71 26.56 -17.93
CA ASN A 416 11.28 27.20 -16.73
C ASN A 416 10.55 26.80 -15.44
N ASP A 417 9.59 25.90 -15.51
CA ASP A 417 8.78 25.49 -14.36
C ASP A 417 9.32 24.16 -13.81
N LEU A 418 9.96 24.21 -12.64
CA LEU A 418 10.50 23.01 -11.97
C LEU A 418 9.39 22.05 -11.51
N MET A 419 8.17 22.56 -11.30
CA MET A 419 7.01 21.80 -10.87
C MET A 419 6.22 21.26 -12.07
N SER A 420 6.73 21.45 -13.29
CA SER A 420 6.06 20.94 -14.48
C SER A 420 6.11 19.42 -14.57
N GLY A 421 7.05 18.73 -13.89
CA GLY A 421 7.30 17.30 -14.09
C GLY A 421 8.11 16.98 -15.36
N ARG A 422 8.66 18.00 -16.02
CA ARG A 422 9.51 17.82 -17.21
C ARG A 422 10.95 17.51 -16.83
N ILE A 423 11.57 16.67 -17.66
CA ILE A 423 12.96 16.27 -17.53
C ILE A 423 13.55 15.99 -18.90
N ALA A 424 14.77 16.44 -19.14
CA ALA A 424 15.52 16.08 -20.33
C ALA A 424 16.49 14.97 -19.99
N VAL A 425 16.45 13.88 -20.75
CA VAL A 425 17.32 12.71 -20.54
C VAL A 425 18.01 12.34 -21.84
N GLY A 426 19.34 12.46 -21.82
CA GLY A 426 20.21 12.26 -22.97
C GLY A 426 19.99 13.27 -24.12
N GLY A 427 19.31 14.38 -23.86
CA GLY A 427 19.03 15.45 -24.82
C GLY A 427 17.56 15.59 -25.24
N ASP A 428 16.73 14.57 -24.99
CA ASP A 428 15.31 14.55 -25.35
C ASP A 428 14.45 14.92 -24.13
N VAL A 429 13.34 15.64 -24.35
CA VAL A 429 12.51 16.19 -23.27
C VAL A 429 11.26 15.34 -23.07
N TYR A 430 11.02 14.95 -21.82
CA TYR A 430 9.86 14.16 -21.43
C TYR A 430 9.05 14.92 -20.39
N GLN A 431 7.73 14.75 -20.43
CA GLN A 431 6.81 15.16 -19.37
C GLN A 431 6.45 13.90 -18.58
N LEU A 432 6.79 13.80 -17.31
CA LEU A 432 6.38 12.63 -16.52
C LEU A 432 4.92 12.79 -16.04
N PRO A 433 4.16 11.68 -15.99
CA PRO A 433 4.50 10.35 -16.52
C PRO A 433 4.56 10.35 -18.07
N ALA A 434 5.47 9.57 -18.65
CA ALA A 434 5.66 9.47 -20.11
C ALA A 434 5.61 8.00 -20.56
N PRO A 435 5.11 7.67 -21.77
CA PRO A 435 5.18 6.32 -22.30
C PRO A 435 6.64 5.83 -22.33
N LEU A 436 6.90 4.60 -21.88
CA LEU A 436 8.24 4.02 -22.06
C LEU A 436 8.61 3.97 -23.54
N SER A 437 7.64 3.73 -24.42
CA SER A 437 7.83 3.77 -25.87
C SER A 437 8.45 5.09 -26.36
N ALA A 438 8.18 6.23 -25.73
CA ALA A 438 8.78 7.51 -26.12
C ALA A 438 10.31 7.51 -25.91
N PHE A 439 10.80 6.88 -24.84
CA PHE A 439 12.24 6.70 -24.63
C PHE A 439 12.81 5.75 -25.70
N LEU A 440 12.08 4.68 -26.03
CA LEU A 440 12.52 3.71 -27.05
C LEU A 440 12.58 4.34 -28.45
N ASP A 441 11.64 5.21 -28.78
CA ASP A 441 11.61 5.97 -30.04
C ASP A 441 12.83 6.90 -30.15
N HIS A 442 13.32 7.41 -29.03
CA HIS A 442 14.59 8.16 -28.93
C HIS A 442 15.84 7.27 -28.83
N GLY A 443 15.71 5.98 -29.10
CA GLY A 443 16.85 5.06 -29.20
C GLY A 443 17.39 4.53 -27.87
N TRP A 444 16.67 4.74 -26.76
CA TRP A 444 16.88 3.94 -25.55
C TRP A 444 16.46 2.48 -25.80
N LYS A 445 17.07 1.53 -25.08
CA LYS A 445 16.76 0.10 -25.19
C LYS A 445 16.53 -0.50 -23.83
N LEU A 446 15.52 -1.37 -23.72
CA LEU A 446 15.32 -2.20 -22.54
C LEU A 446 16.48 -3.18 -22.37
N ARG A 447 17.00 -3.28 -21.16
CA ARG A 447 17.99 -4.31 -20.78
C ARG A 447 17.32 -5.57 -20.23
N GLU A 448 16.14 -5.40 -19.66
CA GLU A 448 15.27 -6.46 -19.16
C GLU A 448 13.83 -6.15 -19.58
N SER A 449 13.11 -7.19 -20.01
CA SER A 449 11.67 -7.10 -20.31
C SER A 449 10.93 -8.11 -19.45
N GLY A 450 9.64 -7.89 -19.30
CA GLY A 450 8.74 -8.78 -18.58
C GLY A 450 7.37 -8.13 -18.46
N ALA A 451 6.39 -8.95 -18.12
CA ALA A 451 5.04 -8.48 -17.93
C ALA A 451 4.92 -7.59 -16.69
N VAL A 452 4.02 -6.62 -16.75
CA VAL A 452 3.63 -5.73 -15.65
C VAL A 452 2.14 -5.94 -15.41
N PRO A 453 1.72 -6.40 -14.21
CA PRO A 453 0.31 -6.58 -13.89
C PRO A 453 -0.48 -5.27 -14.02
N ALA A 454 -1.78 -5.36 -14.24
CA ALA A 454 -2.69 -4.21 -14.25
C ALA A 454 -2.64 -3.48 -12.89
N GLY A 455 -2.53 -2.15 -12.91
CA GLY A 455 -2.30 -1.34 -11.70
C GLY A 455 -0.91 -1.52 -11.07
N GLY A 456 -0.09 -2.44 -11.58
CA GLY A 456 1.22 -2.76 -11.04
C GLY A 456 2.32 -1.77 -11.44
N THR A 457 3.41 -1.81 -10.68
CA THR A 457 4.63 -1.06 -10.98
C THR A 457 5.84 -1.97 -11.09
N LYS A 458 6.89 -1.50 -11.77
CA LYS A 458 8.15 -2.23 -11.92
C LYS A 458 9.31 -1.27 -12.12
N THR A 459 10.44 -1.56 -11.50
CA THR A 459 11.71 -0.91 -11.85
C THR A 459 12.39 -1.69 -12.96
N ILE A 460 12.78 -1.01 -14.03
CA ILE A 460 13.49 -1.59 -15.18
C ILE A 460 14.71 -0.74 -15.52
N SER A 461 15.69 -1.33 -16.20
CA SER A 461 16.85 -0.59 -16.72
C SER A 461 16.78 -0.37 -18.23
N ILE A 462 17.12 0.86 -18.65
CA ILE A 462 17.26 1.25 -20.06
C ILE A 462 18.68 1.73 -20.37
N GLU A 463 19.13 1.50 -21.61
CA GLU A 463 20.47 1.87 -22.07
C GLU A 463 20.46 2.61 -23.41
N ARG A 464 21.40 3.54 -23.57
CA ARG A 464 21.69 4.23 -24.83
C ARG A 464 23.16 4.61 -24.87
N GLY A 465 23.87 4.30 -25.95
CA GLY A 465 25.27 4.71 -26.12
C GLY A 465 26.23 4.21 -25.03
N GLY A 466 25.95 3.07 -24.39
CA GLY A 466 26.80 2.48 -23.35
C GLY A 466 26.56 3.01 -21.93
N VAL A 467 25.68 4.00 -21.76
CA VAL A 467 25.18 4.42 -20.44
C VAL A 467 23.82 3.80 -20.16
N TRP A 468 23.52 3.55 -18.89
CA TRP A 468 22.26 2.95 -18.46
C TRP A 468 21.83 3.47 -17.10
N PHE A 469 20.52 3.49 -16.87
CA PHE A 469 19.92 3.88 -15.60
C PHE A 469 18.59 3.15 -15.39
N TYR A 470 18.06 3.22 -14.18
CA TYR A 470 16.76 2.64 -13.83
C TYR A 470 15.63 3.66 -13.99
N VAL A 471 14.48 3.18 -14.44
CA VAL A 471 13.22 3.91 -14.44
C VAL A 471 12.17 3.06 -13.74
N ASP A 472 11.27 3.71 -12.99
CA ASP A 472 10.09 3.05 -12.47
C ASP A 472 8.94 3.27 -13.44
N ILE A 473 8.34 2.16 -13.88
CA ILE A 473 7.20 2.12 -14.78
C ILE A 473 5.93 1.67 -14.06
N MET A 474 4.79 2.12 -14.56
CA MET A 474 3.46 1.71 -14.10
C MET A 474 2.58 1.27 -15.27
N ASN A 475 1.71 0.29 -15.01
CA ASN A 475 0.68 -0.13 -15.94
C ASN A 475 -0.69 0.41 -15.50
N LEU A 476 -1.21 1.36 -16.26
CA LEU A 476 -2.54 1.96 -16.02
C LEU A 476 -3.66 1.25 -16.81
N ALA A 477 -3.33 0.23 -17.62
CA ALA A 477 -4.34 -0.57 -18.29
C ALA A 477 -5.01 -1.53 -17.29
N SER A 478 -6.24 -1.93 -17.61
CA SER A 478 -6.98 -2.93 -16.82
C SER A 478 -6.48 -4.36 -17.02
N TYR A 479 -5.44 -4.56 -17.82
CA TYR A 479 -4.89 -5.86 -18.18
C TYR A 479 -3.36 -5.90 -18.04
N GLN A 480 -2.84 -7.10 -17.81
CA GLN A 480 -1.40 -7.35 -17.80
C GLN A 480 -0.79 -7.03 -19.17
N THR A 481 0.30 -6.26 -19.19
CA THR A 481 0.94 -5.81 -20.44
C THR A 481 2.47 -5.96 -20.36
N THR A 482 3.16 -5.70 -21.47
CA THR A 482 4.64 -5.68 -21.50
C THR A 482 5.19 -4.35 -21.01
N ALA A 483 6.45 -4.31 -20.56
CA ALA A 483 7.09 -3.09 -20.05
C ALA A 483 7.06 -1.92 -21.07
N GLU A 484 7.22 -2.21 -22.37
CA GLU A 484 7.18 -1.25 -23.47
C GLU A 484 5.84 -0.48 -23.54
N ASN A 485 4.78 -1.11 -23.05
CA ASN A 485 3.41 -0.61 -23.00
C ASN A 485 3.05 0.01 -21.64
N CYS A 486 4.04 0.35 -20.82
CA CYS A 486 3.86 1.03 -19.54
C CYS A 486 4.29 2.50 -19.60
N ALA A 487 3.88 3.27 -18.59
CA ALA A 487 4.30 4.64 -18.40
C ALA A 487 5.49 4.72 -17.44
N VAL A 488 6.59 5.37 -17.84
CA VAL A 488 7.63 5.83 -16.92
C VAL A 488 7.04 6.93 -16.05
N TYR A 489 6.96 6.67 -14.75
CA TYR A 489 6.43 7.64 -13.80
C TYR A 489 7.53 8.22 -12.93
N ARG A 490 8.65 7.52 -12.75
CA ARG A 490 9.76 8.02 -11.94
C ARG A 490 11.11 7.73 -12.58
N ILE A 491 11.96 8.75 -12.53
CA ILE A 491 13.36 8.71 -12.95
C ILE A 491 14.20 9.18 -11.78
N SER A 492 15.19 8.38 -11.38
CA SER A 492 16.18 8.76 -10.37
C SER A 492 17.57 8.42 -10.87
N ILE A 493 18.40 9.45 -11.08
CA ILE A 493 19.71 9.30 -11.70
C ILE A 493 20.76 10.00 -10.85
N ASP A 494 21.78 9.24 -10.48
CA ASP A 494 22.99 9.73 -9.85
C ASP A 494 24.02 10.16 -10.92
N SER A 495 24.83 11.16 -10.58
CA SER A 495 25.82 11.75 -11.47
C SER A 495 26.91 10.78 -11.96
N ASP A 496 27.17 9.70 -11.21
CA ASP A 496 28.14 8.65 -11.56
C ASP A 496 27.67 7.77 -12.74
N ARG A 497 26.39 7.83 -13.09
CA ARG A 497 25.81 7.14 -14.26
C ARG A 497 26.24 7.74 -15.59
N ASN A 498 26.81 8.96 -15.57
CA ASN A 498 27.22 9.69 -16.76
C ASN A 498 26.09 9.85 -17.81
N VAL A 499 24.84 9.85 -17.35
CA VAL A 499 23.66 10.15 -18.18
C VAL A 499 23.47 11.66 -18.16
N SER A 500 23.32 12.26 -19.34
CA SER A 500 22.97 13.69 -19.45
C SER A 500 21.54 13.89 -18.95
N VAL A 501 21.39 14.68 -17.89
CA VAL A 501 20.09 14.99 -17.29
C VAL A 501 20.00 16.47 -17.02
N GLU A 502 18.90 17.08 -17.47
CA GLU A 502 18.61 18.49 -17.25
C GLU A 502 17.15 18.68 -16.82
N LEU A 503 16.94 19.52 -15.81
CA LEU A 503 15.64 19.97 -15.36
C LEU A 503 15.35 21.38 -15.89
N PRO A 504 14.08 21.82 -15.84
CA PRO A 504 13.69 23.20 -16.10
C PRO A 504 14.59 24.22 -15.36
N ASN A 505 14.66 25.43 -15.90
CA ASN A 505 15.63 26.46 -15.47
C ASN A 505 17.10 26.07 -15.65
N GLY A 506 17.45 25.03 -16.40
CA GLY A 506 18.84 24.69 -16.71
C GLY A 506 19.62 24.18 -15.50
N ILE A 507 18.97 23.35 -14.67
CA ILE A 507 19.65 22.60 -13.61
C ILE A 507 20.13 21.28 -14.23
N VAL A 508 21.44 21.16 -14.37
CA VAL A 508 22.13 20.05 -15.04
C VAL A 508 22.85 19.18 -14.02
N LEU A 509 22.57 17.87 -14.07
CA LEU A 509 23.23 16.85 -13.25
C LEU A 509 24.75 16.88 -13.43
N GLY A 510 25.50 16.79 -12.33
CA GLY A 510 26.97 16.75 -12.33
C GLY A 510 27.67 18.08 -12.61
N SER A 511 26.95 19.17 -12.84
CA SER A 511 27.57 20.47 -13.17
C SER A 511 26.97 21.69 -12.47
N THR A 512 25.67 21.68 -12.15
CA THR A 512 25.03 22.82 -11.47
C THR A 512 25.45 22.86 -10.00
N THR A 513 25.77 24.05 -9.48
CA THR A 513 26.25 24.22 -8.10
C THR A 513 25.12 24.47 -7.10
N LYS A 514 25.40 24.32 -5.80
CA LYS A 514 24.41 24.59 -4.74
C LYS A 514 23.82 25.99 -4.87
N ALA A 515 24.67 26.99 -5.09
CA ALA A 515 24.26 28.39 -5.21
C ALA A 515 23.31 28.62 -6.39
N VAL A 516 23.50 27.89 -7.50
CA VAL A 516 22.63 27.99 -8.68
C VAL A 516 21.31 27.24 -8.46
N VAL A 517 21.30 26.09 -7.77
CA VAL A 517 20.04 25.42 -7.40
C VAL A 517 19.24 26.32 -6.45
N ALA A 518 19.87 26.86 -5.41
CA ALA A 518 19.25 27.73 -4.43
C ALA A 518 18.60 28.99 -5.02
N SER A 519 19.11 29.50 -6.15
CA SER A 519 18.53 30.67 -6.83
C SER A 519 17.38 30.34 -7.79
N LYS A 520 17.16 29.05 -8.09
CA LYS A 520 16.14 28.58 -9.03
C LYS A 520 14.94 27.90 -8.35
N VAL A 521 15.11 27.43 -7.12
CA VAL A 521 14.01 26.91 -6.29
C VAL A 521 13.27 28.05 -5.59
N ASN A 522 11.99 27.84 -5.27
CA ASN A 522 11.17 28.79 -4.53
C ASN A 522 10.95 28.33 -3.07
N SER A 523 10.07 29.01 -2.34
CA SER A 523 9.74 28.69 -0.94
C SER A 523 9.03 27.36 -0.72
N ASP A 524 8.51 26.74 -1.78
CA ASP A 524 7.74 25.49 -1.68
C ASP A 524 8.66 24.27 -1.57
N PHE A 525 9.96 24.45 -1.85
CA PHE A 525 10.96 23.40 -1.65
C PHE A 525 11.36 23.30 -0.17
N TYR A 526 11.29 22.08 0.35
CA TYR A 526 11.98 21.70 1.57
C TYR A 526 13.48 21.56 1.33
N VAL A 527 14.29 22.25 2.13
CA VAL A 527 15.75 22.19 2.06
C VAL A 527 16.29 21.44 3.26
N TYR A 528 17.07 20.39 3.00
CA TYR A 528 17.82 19.65 3.99
C TYR A 528 19.32 19.87 3.76
N GLU A 529 20.02 20.37 4.78
CA GLU A 529 21.48 20.54 4.76
C GLU A 529 22.12 19.52 5.71
N GLY A 530 22.73 18.49 5.13
CA GLY A 530 23.49 17.47 5.85
C GLY A 530 24.99 17.67 5.74
N SER A 531 25.78 16.86 6.45
CA SER A 531 27.24 16.94 6.41
C SER A 531 27.85 16.61 5.05
N TYR A 532 27.19 15.76 4.26
CA TYR A 532 27.70 15.28 2.96
C TYR A 532 26.86 15.76 1.76
N THR A 533 25.59 16.06 1.98
CA THR A 533 24.68 16.46 0.90
C THR A 533 23.72 17.54 1.36
N CYS A 534 23.42 18.46 0.45
CA CYS A 534 22.30 19.37 0.55
C CYS A 534 21.22 18.90 -0.45
N SER A 535 19.97 18.75 -0.03
CA SER A 535 18.87 18.37 -0.92
C SER A 535 17.73 19.37 -0.90
N TYR A 536 17.19 19.63 -2.08
CA TYR A 536 16.01 20.44 -2.33
C TYR A 536 14.90 19.51 -2.80
N SER A 537 13.83 19.39 -2.02
CA SER A 537 12.72 18.50 -2.30
C SER A 537 11.42 19.28 -2.42
N TYR A 538 10.62 18.95 -3.42
CA TYR A 538 9.25 19.41 -3.58
C TYR A 538 8.36 18.18 -3.73
N SER A 539 7.22 18.19 -3.03
CA SER A 539 6.22 17.14 -3.19
C SER A 539 4.84 17.80 -3.21
N ASP A 540 4.05 17.48 -4.23
CA ASP A 540 2.64 17.84 -4.38
C ASP A 540 1.86 16.54 -4.59
N TYR A 541 1.01 16.23 -3.63
CA TYR A 541 0.12 15.05 -3.61
C TYR A 541 -1.35 15.46 -3.68
N SER A 542 -1.65 16.65 -4.21
CA SER A 542 -3.03 17.06 -4.47
C SER A 542 -3.68 16.10 -5.48
N GLY A 543 -5.01 15.89 -5.43
CA GLY A 543 -5.68 14.96 -6.36
C GLY A 543 -5.46 15.24 -7.86
N VAL A 544 -4.89 16.40 -8.21
CA VAL A 544 -4.50 16.78 -9.58
C VAL A 544 -3.01 16.52 -9.86
N ASN A 545 -2.12 16.46 -8.86
CA ASN A 545 -0.68 16.22 -9.07
C ASN A 545 -0.17 15.17 -8.06
N ASP A 546 0.57 14.18 -8.54
CA ASP A 546 1.35 13.28 -7.66
C ASP A 546 2.83 13.43 -8.01
N LEU A 547 3.33 14.67 -7.86
CA LEU A 547 4.66 15.08 -8.27
C LEU A 547 5.62 15.12 -7.08
N ASP A 548 6.73 14.40 -7.19
CA ASP A 548 7.89 14.51 -6.30
C ASP A 548 9.13 14.88 -7.13
N LEU A 549 9.81 15.95 -6.73
CA LEU A 549 11.07 16.40 -7.30
C LEU A 549 12.11 16.51 -6.20
N ARG A 550 13.25 15.85 -6.38
CA ARG A 550 14.41 15.98 -5.50
C ARG A 550 15.67 16.28 -6.28
N ILE A 551 16.37 17.33 -5.86
CA ILE A 551 17.69 17.72 -6.38
C ILE A 551 18.67 17.60 -5.22
N SER A 552 19.63 16.68 -5.30
CA SER A 552 20.67 16.53 -4.29
C SER A 552 21.99 17.11 -4.81
N VAL A 553 22.70 17.82 -3.95
CA VAL A 553 24.01 18.41 -4.20
C VAL A 553 25.00 17.76 -3.26
N ASP A 554 26.15 17.34 -3.78
CA ASP A 554 27.26 16.85 -2.98
C ASP A 554 28.04 18.05 -2.42
N ASN A 555 28.13 18.14 -1.09
CA ASN A 555 28.73 19.29 -0.41
C ASN A 555 30.27 19.36 -0.58
N SER A 556 30.91 18.26 -0.94
CA SER A 556 32.37 18.24 -1.20
C SER A 556 32.72 18.74 -2.59
N THR A 557 31.87 18.46 -3.58
CA THR A 557 32.10 18.88 -4.97
C THR A 557 31.37 20.16 -5.36
N ASP A 558 30.41 20.60 -4.54
CA ASP A 558 29.46 21.68 -4.80
C ASP A 558 28.74 21.51 -6.15
N LYS A 559 28.33 20.27 -6.45
CA LYS A 559 27.66 19.90 -7.71
C LYS A 559 26.45 19.02 -7.46
N VAL A 560 25.40 19.20 -8.25
CA VAL A 560 24.22 18.32 -8.26
C VAL A 560 24.68 16.89 -8.47
N SER A 561 24.47 16.04 -7.46
CA SER A 561 24.91 14.65 -7.40
C SER A 561 23.81 13.67 -7.78
N SER A 562 22.53 14.02 -7.58
CA SER A 562 21.40 13.23 -8.04
C SER A 562 20.16 14.08 -8.34
N ILE A 563 19.36 13.60 -9.29
CA ILE A 563 18.04 14.15 -9.62
C ILE A 563 17.03 13.02 -9.58
N THR A 564 15.92 13.25 -8.87
CA THR A 564 14.73 12.40 -8.88
C THR A 564 13.53 13.21 -9.34
N VAL A 565 12.80 12.73 -10.33
CA VAL A 565 11.48 13.25 -10.73
C VAL A 565 10.51 12.08 -10.73
N SER A 566 9.39 12.21 -10.03
CA SER A 566 8.30 11.24 -10.00
C SER A 566 7.00 11.96 -10.26
N ASN A 567 6.20 11.51 -11.20
CA ASN A 567 4.81 11.92 -11.33
C ASN A 567 3.93 10.70 -11.62
N LYS A 568 3.04 10.33 -10.70
CA LYS A 568 2.16 9.18 -10.90
C LYS A 568 0.84 9.51 -11.61
N ASN A 569 0.47 10.78 -11.70
CA ASN A 569 -0.84 11.16 -12.22
C ASN A 569 -0.82 11.30 -13.75
N TRP A 570 -1.66 10.52 -14.45
CA TRP A 570 -1.75 10.52 -15.91
C TRP A 570 -2.79 11.52 -16.42
N ASN A 571 -2.44 12.81 -16.39
CA ASN A 571 -3.33 13.92 -16.77
C ASN A 571 -3.16 14.37 -18.23
N TYR A 572 -3.35 13.46 -19.18
CA TYR A 572 -3.33 13.75 -20.64
C TYR A 572 -4.70 13.66 -21.30
#